data_AF-A0A965V843-F1
#
_entry.id   AF-A0A965V843-F1
#
_cell.length_a   1.000
_cell.length_b   1.000
_cell.length_c   1.000
_cell.angle_alpha   90.00
_cell.angle_beta   90.00
_cell.angle_gamma   90.00
#
_symmetry.space_group_name_H-M   'P 1'
#
loop_
_entity.id
_entity.type
_entity.pdbx_description
1 polymer ?
#
loop_
_entity_poly.entity_id
_entity_poly.type
_entity_poly.pdbx_seq_one_letter_code
_entity_poly.pdbx_strand_id
1 'polypeptide(L)'
;MVGTDISEKTDGGFNAFPLSKPLNKALTFNDVLKGEKDPVKNALTSGFLLAEGFKNGDSLGQFAADVKTRVQVTAPIFTLGLTSATTVAVAVPYYRMQTAAEVSFQANEMGQKFINTLASNYNNQTASAREAAAKLNDAVSRLNTKLVDNGYLPLQTWSGQGLGDTQLVLKNRTFEAEGVAVATQAVVTAPTGRIDDPDNLLDKGFGDGQWDVAVGAAVEESLSSVLDGLSVSQYVRYTDQLPGRKTLRLVTASETIEVAKERAVFDLGNRIESGAAALLSTSS
;
A
#
# COMPACT_ATOMS: atom_id res chain seq x y z
N MET A 1 20.89 -6.00 -13.09
CA MET A 1 19.71 -6.44 -12.32
C MET A 1 19.73 -5.63 -11.03
N VAL A 2 18.84 -4.64 -10.88
CA VAL A 2 18.73 -3.85 -9.65
C VAL A 2 17.60 -4.47 -8.84
N GLY A 3 17.94 -5.15 -7.75
CA GLY A 3 16.97 -5.59 -6.76
C GLY A 3 16.84 -4.50 -5.71
N THR A 4 15.70 -3.81 -5.69
CA THR A 4 15.38 -2.88 -4.61
C THR A 4 14.57 -3.62 -3.56
N ASP A 5 15.17 -3.87 -2.39
CA ASP A 5 14.40 -4.15 -1.19
C ASP A 5 13.69 -2.85 -0.80
N ILE A 6 12.44 -2.69 -1.25
CA ILE A 6 11.64 -1.52 -0.93
C ILE A 6 10.99 -1.71 0.45
N SER A 7 11.82 -1.84 1.48
CA SER A 7 11.39 -1.56 2.86
C SER A 7 11.41 -0.06 3.14
N GLU A 8 12.23 0.68 2.39
CA GLU A 8 12.51 2.09 2.62
C GLU A 8 12.47 2.88 1.29
N LYS A 9 11.95 4.11 1.35
CA LYS A 9 12.08 5.12 0.31
C LYS A 9 13.16 6.09 0.71
N THR A 10 14.14 6.31 -0.15
CA THR A 10 15.11 7.39 0.02
C THR A 10 14.52 8.72 -0.44
N ASP A 11 14.63 9.77 0.37
CA ASP A 11 14.29 11.13 -0.06
C ASP A 11 15.40 11.74 -0.95
N GLY A 12 15.19 12.96 -1.45
CA GLY A 12 16.18 13.70 -2.24
C GLY A 12 17.46 14.08 -1.46
N GLY A 13 17.51 13.81 -0.14
CA GLY A 13 18.67 13.97 0.72
C GLY A 13 19.33 12.64 1.11
N PHE A 14 18.98 11.52 0.47
CA PHE A 14 19.46 10.16 0.77
C PHE A 14 19.09 9.63 2.16
N ASN A 15 18.10 10.23 2.83
CA ASN A 15 17.56 9.67 4.08
C ASN A 15 16.57 8.56 3.74
N ALA A 16 16.75 7.38 4.34
CA ALA A 16 15.86 6.25 4.16
C ALA A 16 14.64 6.36 5.11
N PHE A 17 13.43 6.28 4.55
CA PHE A 17 12.17 6.28 5.31
C PHE A 17 11.44 4.97 5.10
N PRO A 18 10.95 4.30 6.15
CA PRO A 18 10.15 3.09 5.98
C PRO A 18 8.90 3.41 5.15
N LEU A 19 8.62 2.58 4.14
CA LEU A 19 7.45 2.75 3.27
C LEU A 19 6.12 2.54 3.99
N SER A 20 6.15 1.92 5.17
CA SER A 20 4.99 1.74 6.04
C SER A 20 5.33 2.17 7.46
N LYS A 21 4.47 2.97 8.07
CA LYS A 21 4.47 3.11 9.53
C LYS A 21 3.79 1.88 10.13
N PRO A 22 4.30 1.30 11.23
CA PRO A 22 3.61 0.22 11.91
C PRO A 22 2.19 0.69 12.28
N LEU A 23 1.20 -0.14 11.96
CA LEU A 23 -0.18 0.16 12.30
C LEU A 23 -0.42 -0.31 13.74
N ASN A 24 -0.57 0.67 14.63
CA ASN A 24 -0.87 0.42 16.04
C ASN A 24 -2.33 0.76 16.31
N LYS A 25 -3.12 -0.24 16.71
CA LYS A 25 -4.53 -0.05 17.10
C LYS A 25 -4.73 -0.52 18.52
N ALA A 26 -5.04 0.42 19.42
CA ALA A 26 -5.38 0.09 20.80
C ALA A 26 -6.67 -0.74 20.83
N LEU A 27 -6.68 -1.80 21.63
CA LEU A 27 -7.88 -2.56 21.96
C LEU A 27 -8.41 -2.03 23.29
N THR A 28 -9.64 -1.52 23.34
CA THR A 28 -10.27 -1.06 24.58
C THR A 28 -11.31 -2.05 25.08
N PHE A 29 -11.73 -1.92 26.33
CA PHE A 29 -12.88 -2.70 26.85
C PHE A 29 -14.16 -2.45 26.08
N ASN A 30 -14.39 -1.21 25.63
CA ASN A 30 -15.53 -0.88 24.78
C ASN A 30 -15.52 -1.68 23.47
N ASP A 31 -14.34 -1.94 22.90
CA ASP A 31 -14.22 -2.75 21.67
C ASP A 31 -14.53 -4.22 21.93
N VAL A 32 -14.13 -4.76 23.09
CA VAL A 32 -14.49 -6.11 23.52
C VAL A 32 -16.01 -6.23 23.71
N LEU A 33 -16.63 -5.26 24.38
CA LEU A 33 -18.09 -5.23 24.57
C LEU A 33 -18.82 -5.15 23.22
N LYS A 34 -18.41 -4.25 22.32
CA LYS A 34 -18.99 -4.15 20.96
C LYS A 34 -18.88 -5.44 20.16
N GLY A 35 -17.87 -6.28 20.44
CA GLY A 35 -17.69 -7.58 19.80
C GLY A 35 -18.65 -8.68 20.29
N GLU A 36 -19.26 -8.52 21.47
CA GLU A 36 -20.24 -9.48 22.02
C GLU A 36 -21.64 -9.16 21.49
N LYS A 37 -22.17 -10.06 20.64
CA LYS A 37 -23.47 -9.88 19.97
C LYS A 37 -24.65 -10.25 20.88
N ASP A 38 -24.43 -11.06 21.92
CA ASP A 38 -25.48 -11.43 22.88
C ASP A 38 -25.66 -10.31 23.92
N PRO A 39 -26.83 -9.64 23.97
CA PRO A 39 -27.05 -8.50 24.85
C PRO A 39 -26.99 -8.86 26.33
N VAL A 40 -27.35 -10.09 26.72
CA VAL A 40 -27.29 -10.54 28.11
C VAL A 40 -25.85 -10.76 28.52
N LYS A 41 -25.05 -11.45 27.70
CA LYS A 41 -23.61 -11.62 27.95
C LYS A 41 -22.90 -10.28 27.97
N ASN A 42 -23.23 -9.39 27.04
CA ASN A 42 -22.67 -8.04 26.99
C ASN A 42 -22.92 -7.27 28.30
N ALA A 43 -24.16 -7.26 28.80
CA ALA A 43 -24.52 -6.60 30.05
C ALA A 43 -23.81 -7.23 31.26
N LEU A 44 -23.72 -8.57 31.33
CA LEU A 44 -22.99 -9.28 32.38
C LEU A 44 -21.48 -8.98 32.34
N THR A 45 -20.86 -8.98 31.16
CA THR A 45 -19.46 -8.60 30.98
C THR A 45 -19.24 -7.15 31.38
N SER A 46 -20.12 -6.22 30.98
CA SER A 46 -20.01 -4.82 31.38
C SER A 46 -20.14 -4.64 32.89
N GLY A 47 -21.07 -5.35 33.54
CA GLY A 47 -21.23 -5.30 34.99
C GLY A 47 -20.02 -5.86 35.73
N PHE A 48 -19.47 -6.98 35.25
CA PHE A 48 -18.23 -7.57 35.77
C PHE A 48 -17.05 -6.60 35.64
N LEU A 49 -16.87 -5.99 34.47
CA LEU A 49 -15.79 -5.03 34.24
C LEU A 49 -15.87 -3.85 35.20
N LEU A 50 -17.06 -3.29 35.40
CA LEU A 50 -17.28 -2.20 36.36
C LEU A 50 -17.01 -2.62 37.81
N ALA A 51 -17.43 -3.82 38.21
CA ALA A 51 -17.20 -4.35 39.56
C ALA A 51 -15.71 -4.56 39.87
N GLU A 52 -14.93 -4.98 38.87
CA GLU A 52 -13.47 -5.15 38.96
C GLU A 52 -12.68 -3.84 38.77
N GLY A 53 -13.38 -2.72 38.57
CA GLY A 53 -12.82 -1.37 38.45
C GLY A 53 -12.26 -1.03 37.07
N PHE A 54 -12.60 -1.79 36.02
CA PHE A 54 -12.25 -1.49 34.64
C PHE A 54 -13.24 -0.46 34.05
N LYS A 55 -12.72 0.52 33.31
CA LYS A 55 -13.52 1.52 32.60
C LYS A 55 -13.58 1.19 31.11
N ASN A 56 -14.69 1.53 30.45
CA ASN A 56 -14.88 1.26 29.02
C ASN A 56 -13.76 1.82 28.12
N GLY A 57 -13.15 2.94 28.50
CA GLY A 57 -12.06 3.57 27.76
C GLY A 57 -10.66 3.03 28.09
N ASP A 58 -10.52 2.15 29.08
CA ASP A 58 -9.22 1.60 29.42
C ASP A 58 -8.74 0.69 28.28
N SER A 59 -7.46 0.87 27.91
CA SER A 59 -6.81 0.04 26.90
C SER A 59 -6.39 -1.28 27.52
N LEU A 60 -6.67 -2.38 26.82
CA LEU A 60 -6.22 -3.75 27.09
C LEU A 60 -4.84 -4.04 26.48
N GLY A 61 -4.34 -3.14 25.64
CA GLY A 61 -3.15 -3.38 24.83
C GLY A 61 -3.33 -2.82 23.43
N GLN A 62 -2.44 -3.25 22.54
CA GLN A 62 -2.44 -2.80 21.16
C GLN A 62 -2.13 -3.95 20.20
N PHE A 63 -2.83 -3.95 19.07
CA PHE A 63 -2.38 -4.66 17.89
C PHE A 63 -1.31 -3.83 17.20
N ALA A 64 -0.17 -4.46 16.90
CA ALA A 64 0.85 -3.92 16.04
C ALA A 64 0.90 -4.78 14.77
N ALA A 65 0.75 -4.16 13.61
CA ALA A 65 0.94 -4.80 12.32
C ALA A 65 2.11 -4.14 11.58
N ASP A 66 3.08 -4.95 11.18
CA ASP A 66 4.19 -4.55 10.32
C ASP A 66 4.06 -5.26 8.96
N VAL A 67 4.08 -4.49 7.87
CA VAL A 67 3.89 -5.02 6.51
C VAL A 67 5.17 -4.80 5.73
N LYS A 68 5.84 -5.89 5.37
CA LYS A 68 7.08 -5.89 4.59
C LYS A 68 6.76 -6.26 3.16
N THR A 69 7.19 -5.41 2.22
CA THR A 69 6.99 -5.65 0.79
C THR A 69 8.33 -5.63 0.07
N ARG A 70 8.58 -6.65 -0.76
CA ARG A 70 9.71 -6.72 -1.67
C ARG A 70 9.18 -6.68 -3.09
N VAL A 71 9.65 -5.73 -3.89
CA VAL A 71 9.25 -5.59 -5.30
C VAL A 71 10.50 -5.56 -6.18
N GLN A 72 10.54 -6.46 -7.15
CA GLN A 72 11.51 -6.45 -8.23
C GLN A 72 10.80 -6.20 -9.54
N VAL A 73 11.22 -5.17 -10.27
CA VAL A 73 10.64 -4.81 -11.57
C VAL A 73 11.72 -4.93 -12.65
N THR A 74 11.38 -5.63 -13.74
CA THR A 74 12.20 -5.66 -14.96
C THR A 74 11.35 -5.13 -16.10
N ALA A 75 11.76 -4.03 -16.72
CA ALA A 75 11.02 -3.40 -17.82
C ALA A 75 11.82 -3.47 -19.13
N PRO A 76 11.66 -4.52 -19.96
CA PRO A 76 12.12 -4.49 -21.34
C PRO A 76 11.46 -3.33 -22.09
N ILE A 77 12.28 -2.58 -22.81
CA ILE A 77 11.86 -1.46 -23.66
C ILE A 77 12.30 -1.75 -25.08
N PHE A 78 11.34 -1.77 -26.00
CA PHE A 78 11.59 -1.92 -27.43
C PHE A 78 11.43 -0.55 -28.07
N THR A 79 12.44 -0.08 -28.79
CA THR A 79 12.43 1.25 -29.42
C THR A 79 12.57 1.13 -30.94
N LEU A 80 11.86 1.97 -31.66
CA LEU A 80 11.93 2.13 -33.11
C LEU A 80 12.02 3.61 -33.45
N GLY A 81 13.16 4.04 -33.99
CA GLY A 81 13.31 5.37 -34.58
C GLY A 81 12.58 5.41 -35.91
N LEU A 82 11.48 6.15 -35.99
CA LEU A 82 10.75 6.39 -37.24
C LEU A 82 11.45 7.45 -38.09
N THR A 83 12.03 8.46 -37.44
CA THR A 83 12.85 9.51 -38.07
C THR A 83 14.00 9.89 -37.15
N SER A 84 14.86 10.83 -37.56
CA SER A 84 15.92 11.39 -36.70
C SER A 84 15.37 12.11 -35.46
N ALA A 85 14.11 12.52 -35.48
CA ALA A 85 13.45 13.26 -34.42
C ALA A 85 12.36 12.44 -33.71
N THR A 86 11.82 11.38 -34.32
CA THR A 86 10.66 10.64 -33.81
C THR A 86 11.00 9.21 -33.46
N THR A 87 10.70 8.83 -32.22
CA THR A 87 10.88 7.48 -31.70
C THR A 87 9.57 6.97 -31.14
N VAL A 88 9.22 5.73 -31.49
CA VAL A 88 8.18 4.97 -30.81
C VAL A 88 8.86 3.97 -29.89
N ALA A 89 8.34 3.80 -28.68
CA ALA A 89 8.81 2.81 -27.75
C ALA A 89 7.64 2.05 -27.12
N VAL A 90 7.85 0.77 -26.83
CA VAL A 90 6.93 -0.06 -26.04
C VAL A 90 7.69 -0.55 -24.82
N ALA A 91 7.16 -0.25 -23.63
CA ALA A 91 7.70 -0.73 -22.36
C ALA A 91 6.74 -1.76 -21.74
N VAL A 92 7.27 -2.93 -21.39
CA VAL A 92 6.47 -4.04 -20.85
C VAL A 92 7.03 -4.42 -19.48
N PRO A 93 6.58 -3.79 -18.38
CA PRO A 93 7.12 -4.09 -17.06
C PRO A 93 6.70 -5.48 -16.58
N TYR A 94 7.64 -6.23 -16.00
CA TYR A 94 7.42 -7.53 -15.36
C TYR A 94 7.77 -7.41 -13.88
N TYR A 95 6.79 -7.69 -13.03
CA TYR A 95 6.89 -7.60 -11.58
C TYR A 95 7.11 -8.97 -10.96
N ARG A 96 7.92 -9.01 -9.90
CA ARG A 96 7.95 -10.06 -8.90
C ARG A 96 7.80 -9.39 -7.54
N MET A 97 6.75 -9.73 -6.82
CA MET A 97 6.42 -9.10 -5.56
C MET A 97 6.15 -10.14 -4.48
N GLN A 98 6.57 -9.82 -3.26
CA GLN A 98 6.27 -10.58 -2.08
C GLN A 98 5.88 -9.62 -0.97
N THR A 99 4.75 -9.88 -0.32
CA THR A 99 4.21 -9.07 0.78
C THR A 99 3.95 -9.98 1.97
N ALA A 100 4.53 -9.64 3.11
CA ALA A 100 4.32 -10.35 4.38
C ALA A 100 3.79 -9.37 5.42
N ALA A 101 2.86 -9.81 6.26
CA ALA A 101 2.42 -9.04 7.42
C ALA A 101 2.70 -9.81 8.71
N GLU A 102 3.39 -9.17 9.63
CA GLU A 102 3.60 -9.63 10.99
C GLU A 102 2.61 -8.89 11.88
N VAL A 103 1.58 -9.59 12.35
CA VAL A 103 0.59 -9.04 13.30
C VAL A 103 0.88 -9.62 14.68
N SER A 104 0.97 -8.74 15.66
CA SER A 104 1.14 -9.10 17.07
C SER A 104 0.15 -8.33 17.93
N PHE A 105 -0.24 -8.94 19.06
CA PHE A 105 -0.99 -8.26 20.11
C PHE A 105 -0.11 -8.16 21.34
N GLN A 106 0.03 -6.95 21.87
CA GLN A 106 0.79 -6.68 23.09
C GLN A 106 -0.15 -6.15 24.15
N ALA A 107 -0.46 -6.99 25.14
CA ALA A 107 -1.24 -6.58 26.29
C ALA A 107 -0.43 -5.61 27.16
N ASN A 108 -1.05 -4.49 27.56
CA ASN A 108 -0.45 -3.56 28.52
C ASN A 108 -0.70 -4.03 29.96
N GLU A 109 -0.27 -3.26 30.96
CA GLU A 109 -0.45 -3.61 32.39
C GLU A 109 -1.94 -3.87 32.74
N MET A 110 -2.85 -3.06 32.20
CA MET A 110 -4.29 -3.22 32.39
C MET A 110 -4.84 -4.48 31.73
N GLY A 111 -4.38 -4.81 30.52
CA GLY A 111 -4.72 -6.06 29.82
C GLY A 111 -4.22 -7.29 30.56
N GLN A 112 -2.99 -7.25 31.09
CA GLN A 112 -2.45 -8.32 31.92
C GLN A 112 -3.25 -8.49 33.21
N LYS A 113 -3.60 -7.39 33.88
CA LYS A 113 -4.50 -7.42 35.04
C LYS A 113 -5.84 -8.07 34.68
N PHE A 114 -6.45 -7.69 33.56
CA PHE A 114 -7.69 -8.28 33.09
C PHE A 114 -7.59 -9.79 32.84
N ILE A 115 -6.56 -10.23 32.12
CA ILE A 115 -6.30 -11.66 31.87
C ILE A 115 -6.11 -12.42 33.20
N ASN A 116 -5.36 -11.86 34.15
CA ASN A 116 -5.13 -12.45 35.47
C ASN A 116 -6.42 -12.53 36.29
N THR A 117 -7.26 -11.49 36.27
CA THR A 117 -8.57 -11.50 36.94
C THR A 117 -9.48 -12.59 36.37
N LEU A 118 -9.51 -12.76 35.04
CA LEU A 118 -10.27 -13.83 34.38
C LEU A 118 -9.73 -15.23 34.73
N ALA A 119 -8.41 -15.37 34.87
CA ALA A 119 -7.74 -16.62 35.19
C ALA A 119 -7.81 -17.00 36.68
N SER A 120 -8.26 -16.10 37.56
CA SER A 120 -8.35 -16.35 39.00
C SER A 120 -9.26 -17.53 39.34
N ASN A 121 -8.97 -18.25 40.42
CA ASN A 121 -9.72 -19.44 40.86
C ASN A 121 -11.23 -19.19 41.07
N TYR A 122 -11.62 -17.94 41.31
CA TYR A 122 -13.01 -17.53 41.45
C TYR A 122 -13.69 -17.38 40.08
N ASN A 123 -13.07 -16.65 39.15
CA ASN A 123 -13.67 -16.32 37.85
C ASN A 123 -13.51 -17.43 36.79
N ASN A 124 -12.41 -18.18 36.84
CA ASN A 124 -12.05 -19.26 35.92
C ASN A 124 -13.01 -20.48 36.02
N GLN A 125 -13.93 -20.47 36.98
CA GLN A 125 -15.01 -21.47 37.06
C GLN A 125 -16.07 -21.23 35.98
N THR A 126 -16.18 -20.01 35.44
CA THR A 126 -17.12 -19.68 34.37
C THR A 126 -16.50 -19.99 32.99
N ALA A 127 -17.28 -20.65 32.12
CA ALA A 127 -16.83 -20.98 30.77
C ALA A 127 -16.48 -19.71 29.97
N SER A 128 -17.23 -18.62 30.19
CA SER A 128 -17.04 -17.33 29.52
C SER A 128 -15.73 -16.64 29.90
N ALA A 129 -15.29 -16.72 31.16
CA ALA A 129 -13.99 -16.14 31.57
C ALA A 129 -12.81 -16.89 30.94
N ARG A 130 -12.88 -18.23 30.90
CA ARG A 130 -11.91 -19.07 30.18
C ARG A 130 -11.85 -18.73 28.70
N GLU A 131 -13.01 -18.59 28.07
CA GLU A 131 -13.12 -18.24 26.66
C GLU A 131 -12.53 -16.85 26.36
N ALA A 132 -12.82 -15.85 27.21
CA ALA A 132 -12.29 -14.50 27.05
C ALA A 132 -10.77 -14.42 27.22
N ALA A 133 -10.21 -15.12 28.22
CA ALA A 133 -8.76 -15.20 28.40
C ALA A 133 -8.07 -15.92 27.22
N ALA A 134 -8.65 -17.02 26.74
CA ALA A 134 -8.15 -17.73 25.55
C ALA A 134 -8.23 -16.85 24.29
N LYS A 135 -9.32 -16.08 24.11
CA LYS A 135 -9.48 -15.15 22.98
C LYS A 135 -8.39 -14.08 22.92
N LEU A 136 -8.00 -13.52 24.07
CA LEU A 136 -6.95 -12.50 24.13
C LEU A 136 -5.56 -13.09 23.90
N ASN A 137 -5.28 -14.27 24.46
CA ASN A 137 -4.01 -14.95 24.25
C ASN A 137 -3.80 -15.44 22.80
N ASP A 138 -4.89 -15.68 22.08
CA ASP A 138 -4.87 -16.17 20.69
C ASP A 138 -5.44 -15.14 19.69
N ALA A 139 -5.26 -13.86 19.99
CA ALA A 139 -5.88 -12.76 19.25
C ALA A 139 -5.53 -12.75 17.74
N VAL A 140 -4.32 -13.16 17.37
CA VAL A 140 -3.85 -13.19 15.97
C VAL A 140 -4.48 -14.35 15.19
N SER A 141 -4.53 -15.56 15.75
CA SER A 141 -5.21 -16.70 15.12
C SER A 141 -6.69 -16.41 14.92
N ARG A 142 -7.33 -15.82 15.94
CA ARG A 142 -8.74 -15.39 15.89
C ARG A 142 -8.99 -14.33 14.81
N LEU A 143 -8.06 -13.40 14.60
CA LEU A 143 -8.14 -12.45 13.50
C LEU A 143 -8.19 -13.19 12.15
N ASN A 144 -7.32 -14.18 11.95
CA ASN A 144 -7.33 -15.00 10.74
C ASN A 144 -8.63 -15.81 10.58
N THR A 145 -9.14 -16.44 11.65
CA THR A 145 -10.45 -17.10 11.60
C THR A 145 -11.55 -16.12 11.18
N LYS A 146 -11.57 -14.93 11.79
CA LYS A 146 -12.59 -13.91 11.48
C LYS A 146 -12.50 -13.41 10.04
N LEU A 147 -11.29 -13.30 9.48
CA LEU A 147 -11.08 -12.97 8.07
C LEU A 147 -11.68 -14.04 7.16
N VAL A 148 -11.36 -15.30 7.41
CA VAL A 148 -11.87 -16.45 6.63
C VAL A 148 -13.39 -16.56 6.73
N ASP A 149 -13.96 -16.39 7.92
CA ASP A 149 -15.41 -16.39 8.14
C ASP A 149 -16.13 -15.28 7.34
N ASN A 150 -15.41 -14.20 6.99
CA ASN A 150 -15.90 -13.09 6.17
C ASN A 150 -15.52 -13.20 4.68
N GLY A 151 -14.99 -14.37 4.27
CA GLY A 151 -14.61 -14.67 2.89
C GLY A 151 -13.31 -14.01 2.44
N TYR A 152 -12.46 -13.58 3.36
CA TYR A 152 -11.08 -13.17 3.05
C TYR A 152 -10.16 -14.38 3.06
N LEU A 153 -9.01 -14.23 2.41
CA LEU A 153 -7.87 -15.12 2.60
C LEU A 153 -7.17 -14.81 3.94
N PRO A 154 -6.60 -15.83 4.60
CA PRO A 154 -5.87 -15.62 5.85
C PRO A 154 -4.67 -14.69 5.62
N LEU A 155 -4.28 -13.94 6.65
CA LEU A 155 -3.05 -13.15 6.64
C LEU A 155 -1.85 -14.08 6.64
N GLN A 156 -1.34 -14.33 5.45
CA GLN A 156 -0.15 -15.12 5.17
C GLN A 156 0.69 -14.41 4.13
N THR A 157 2.00 -14.68 4.10
CA THR A 157 2.89 -14.14 3.08
C THR A 157 2.31 -14.42 1.69
N TRP A 158 2.03 -13.34 0.96
CA TRP A 158 1.60 -13.39 -0.41
C TRP A 158 2.81 -13.19 -1.32
N SER A 159 2.86 -13.93 -2.42
CA SER A 159 3.83 -13.70 -3.49
C SER A 159 3.14 -13.82 -4.84
N GLY A 160 3.57 -12.98 -5.78
CA GLY A 160 3.03 -12.94 -7.11
C GLY A 160 4.06 -12.47 -8.13
N GLN A 161 3.83 -12.85 -9.37
CA GLN A 161 4.60 -12.35 -10.51
C GLN A 161 3.67 -12.15 -11.70
N GLY A 162 4.02 -11.22 -12.57
CA GLY A 162 3.20 -10.94 -13.74
C GLY A 162 3.60 -9.66 -14.44
N LEU A 163 2.92 -9.37 -15.54
CA LEU A 163 3.05 -8.10 -16.23
C LEU A 163 2.42 -7.00 -15.37
N GLY A 164 3.01 -5.81 -15.46
CA GLY A 164 2.32 -4.57 -15.11
C GLY A 164 1.68 -3.95 -16.35
N ASP A 165 1.35 -2.69 -16.25
CA ASP A 165 0.71 -1.96 -17.35
C ASP A 165 1.72 -1.63 -18.44
N THR A 166 1.36 -2.02 -19.68
CA THR A 166 2.20 -1.83 -20.85
C THR A 166 2.07 -0.41 -21.35
N GLN A 167 3.18 0.24 -21.67
CA GLN A 167 3.19 1.62 -22.14
C GLN A 167 3.64 1.68 -23.59
N LEU A 168 2.87 2.39 -24.42
CA LEU A 168 3.27 2.85 -25.74
C LEU A 168 3.65 4.32 -25.64
N VAL A 169 4.89 4.65 -26.00
CA VAL A 169 5.44 5.99 -25.93
C VAL A 169 5.79 6.46 -27.33
N LEU A 170 5.27 7.62 -27.71
CA LEU A 170 5.71 8.37 -28.89
C LEU A 170 6.48 9.60 -28.39
N LYS A 171 7.77 9.68 -28.71
CA LYS A 171 8.62 10.82 -28.38
C LYS A 171 9.05 11.52 -29.66
N ASN A 172 8.93 12.84 -29.69
CA ASN A 172 9.35 13.67 -30.81
C ASN A 172 10.25 14.81 -30.31
N ARG A 173 11.46 14.93 -30.87
CA ARG A 173 12.33 16.08 -30.66
C ARG A 173 11.83 17.23 -31.53
N THR A 174 11.11 18.16 -30.91
CA THR A 174 10.38 19.23 -31.60
C THR A 174 11.27 20.43 -31.92
N PHE A 175 12.31 20.66 -31.12
CA PHE A 175 13.26 21.75 -31.30
C PHE A 175 14.65 21.33 -30.86
N GLU A 176 15.66 21.77 -31.59
CA GLU A 176 17.06 21.55 -31.27
C GLU A 176 17.87 22.73 -31.81
N ALA A 177 18.61 23.38 -30.93
CA ALA A 177 19.55 24.45 -31.23
C ALA A 177 20.81 24.27 -30.38
N GLU A 178 21.83 25.10 -30.61
CA GLU A 178 23.07 25.04 -29.84
C GLU A 178 22.78 25.25 -28.35
N GLY A 179 23.02 24.20 -27.56
CA GLY A 179 22.82 24.19 -26.12
C GLY A 179 21.38 24.03 -25.64
N VAL A 180 20.38 23.83 -26.51
CA VAL A 180 18.98 23.59 -26.07
C VAL A 180 18.28 22.57 -26.95
N ALA A 181 17.64 21.58 -26.34
CA ALA A 181 16.75 20.62 -26.99
C ALA A 181 15.40 20.55 -26.29
N VAL A 182 14.31 20.50 -27.08
CA VAL A 182 12.95 20.29 -26.58
C VAL A 182 12.39 19.02 -27.20
N ALA A 183 11.85 18.15 -26.36
CA ALA A 183 11.13 16.97 -26.79
C ALA A 183 9.72 16.98 -26.22
N THR A 184 8.75 16.61 -27.06
CA THR A 184 7.39 16.30 -26.63
C THR A 184 7.18 14.79 -26.64
N GLN A 185 6.26 14.33 -25.81
CA GLN A 185 5.90 12.92 -25.76
C GLN A 185 4.40 12.74 -25.55
N ALA A 186 3.86 11.70 -26.16
CA ALA A 186 2.55 11.14 -25.88
C ALA A 186 2.74 9.71 -25.37
N VAL A 187 2.01 9.33 -24.34
CA VAL A 187 2.06 8.00 -23.72
C VAL A 187 0.65 7.45 -23.62
N VAL A 188 0.48 6.20 -23.99
CA VAL A 188 -0.74 5.43 -23.72
C VAL A 188 -0.36 4.25 -22.85
N THR A 189 -0.98 4.13 -21.69
CA THR A 189 -0.81 3.01 -20.76
C THR A 189 -2.01 2.09 -20.88
N ALA A 190 -1.77 0.82 -21.24
CA ALA A 190 -2.80 -0.20 -21.34
C ALA A 190 -2.88 -0.98 -20.00
N PRO A 191 -4.09 -1.28 -19.48
CA PRO A 191 -4.30 -2.00 -18.23
C PRO A 191 -4.04 -3.51 -18.38
N THR A 192 -2.81 -3.86 -18.75
CA THR A 192 -2.36 -5.25 -18.90
C THR A 192 -1.87 -5.85 -17.59
N GLY A 193 -1.70 -5.01 -16.57
CA GLY A 193 -1.26 -5.42 -15.26
C GLY A 193 -2.26 -6.33 -14.55
N ARG A 194 -1.74 -7.23 -13.72
CA ARG A 194 -2.60 -8.00 -12.80
C ARG A 194 -3.28 -7.04 -11.82
N ILE A 195 -4.58 -7.16 -11.65
CA ILE A 195 -5.35 -6.41 -10.63
C ILE A 195 -5.30 -7.18 -9.31
N ASP A 196 -5.37 -6.45 -8.19
CA ASP A 196 -5.40 -7.01 -6.85
C ASP A 196 -6.63 -7.90 -6.59
N ASP A 197 -6.45 -8.95 -5.79
CA ASP A 197 -7.55 -9.75 -5.25
C ASP A 197 -8.13 -9.05 -4.00
N PRO A 198 -9.39 -8.59 -4.02
CA PRO A 198 -9.99 -7.89 -2.88
C PRO A 198 -10.21 -8.78 -1.65
N ASP A 199 -10.10 -10.11 -1.78
CA ASP A 199 -10.19 -11.05 -0.65
C ASP A 199 -8.83 -11.25 0.04
N ASN A 200 -7.72 -10.84 -0.58
CA ASN A 200 -6.39 -10.92 0.02
C ASN A 200 -5.88 -9.54 0.41
N LEU A 201 -5.87 -9.27 1.72
CA LEU A 201 -5.43 -7.97 2.25
C LEU A 201 -3.96 -7.63 1.95
N LEU A 202 -3.14 -8.63 1.64
CA LEU A 202 -1.71 -8.47 1.33
C LEU A 202 -1.41 -8.55 -0.18
N ASP A 203 -2.43 -8.82 -1.00
CA ASP A 203 -2.30 -8.78 -2.45
C ASP A 203 -2.20 -7.31 -2.91
N LYS A 204 -1.23 -7.04 -3.80
CA LYS A 204 -1.20 -5.82 -4.60
C LYS A 204 -1.14 -6.13 -6.09
N GLY A 205 -1.89 -5.34 -6.86
CA GLY A 205 -1.86 -5.34 -8.31
C GLY A 205 -0.52 -4.85 -8.86
N PHE A 206 -0.21 -5.26 -10.09
CA PHE A 206 0.94 -4.77 -10.86
C PHE A 206 0.57 -3.64 -11.83
N GLY A 207 -0.72 -3.33 -11.90
CA GLY A 207 -1.29 -2.20 -12.62
C GLY A 207 -2.42 -1.59 -11.82
N ASP A 208 -2.91 -0.44 -12.28
CA ASP A 208 -4.04 0.24 -11.63
C ASP A 208 -5.41 -0.18 -12.21
N GLY A 209 -5.40 -0.91 -13.33
CA GLY A 209 -6.60 -1.49 -13.95
C GLY A 209 -7.39 -0.51 -14.82
N GLN A 210 -6.76 0.60 -15.24
CA GLN A 210 -7.37 1.60 -16.11
C GLN A 210 -6.44 2.00 -17.26
N TRP A 211 -7.03 2.65 -18.27
CA TRP A 211 -6.27 3.24 -19.36
C TRP A 211 -5.78 4.62 -18.94
N ASP A 212 -4.52 4.92 -19.21
CA ASP A 212 -4.01 6.29 -19.07
C ASP A 212 -3.59 6.84 -20.43
N VAL A 213 -3.84 8.13 -20.63
CA VAL A 213 -3.27 8.90 -21.74
C VAL A 213 -2.49 10.07 -21.15
N ALA A 214 -1.21 10.16 -21.46
CA ALA A 214 -0.37 11.25 -21.00
C ALA A 214 0.26 12.02 -22.15
N VAL A 215 0.44 13.32 -21.93
CA VAL A 215 1.23 14.20 -22.79
C VAL A 215 2.24 14.93 -21.94
N GLY A 216 3.43 15.15 -22.48
CA GLY A 216 4.48 15.86 -21.75
C GLY A 216 5.47 16.54 -22.66
N ALA A 217 6.24 17.43 -22.06
CA ALA A 217 7.36 18.10 -22.69
C ALA A 217 8.57 18.02 -21.74
N ALA A 218 9.75 17.90 -22.33
CA ALA A 218 11.02 17.98 -21.65
C ALA A 218 11.93 18.96 -22.38
N VAL A 219 12.68 19.74 -21.61
CA VAL A 219 13.70 20.68 -22.10
C VAL A 219 15.03 20.25 -21.51
N GLU A 220 16.05 20.14 -22.35
CA GLU A 220 17.44 19.92 -21.96
C GLU A 220 18.25 21.14 -22.39
N GLU A 221 18.93 21.78 -21.44
CA GLU A 221 19.75 22.96 -21.65
C GLU A 221 21.19 22.66 -21.22
N SER A 222 22.15 22.90 -22.11
CA SER A 222 23.57 22.92 -21.78
C SER A 222 23.94 24.33 -21.33
N LEU A 223 24.41 24.44 -20.09
CA LEU A 223 24.86 25.69 -19.48
C LEU A 223 26.39 25.80 -19.48
N SER A 224 27.05 25.23 -20.50
CA SER A 224 28.52 25.25 -20.61
C SER A 224 29.12 26.65 -20.68
N SER A 225 28.32 27.67 -21.06
CA SER A 225 28.74 29.08 -20.98
C SER A 225 28.84 29.62 -19.55
N VAL A 226 28.16 28.98 -18.58
CA VAL A 226 28.16 29.35 -17.16
C VAL A 226 29.13 28.47 -16.39
N LEU A 227 29.05 27.16 -16.61
CA LEU A 227 29.90 26.16 -15.98
C LEU A 227 30.11 25.03 -16.96
N ASP A 228 31.36 24.80 -17.35
CA ASP A 228 31.68 23.77 -18.33
C ASP A 228 31.17 22.39 -17.86
N GLY A 229 30.53 21.68 -18.78
CA GLY A 229 29.89 20.38 -18.52
C GLY A 229 28.59 20.43 -17.70
N LEU A 230 28.05 21.60 -17.35
CA LEU A 230 26.75 21.69 -16.70
C LEU A 230 25.61 21.53 -17.72
N SER A 231 24.68 20.63 -17.42
CA SER A 231 23.42 20.48 -18.15
C SER A 231 22.25 20.44 -17.18
N VAL A 232 21.12 21.01 -17.58
CA VAL A 232 19.87 21.02 -16.83
C VAL A 232 18.79 20.39 -17.68
N SER A 233 18.03 19.49 -17.09
CA SER A 233 16.85 18.87 -17.70
C SER A 233 15.62 19.24 -16.87
N GLN A 234 14.54 19.62 -17.54
CA GLN A 234 13.26 19.93 -16.93
C GLN A 234 12.17 19.18 -17.68
N TYR A 235 11.13 18.75 -17.00
CA TYR A 235 9.98 18.15 -17.66
C TYR A 235 8.67 18.49 -16.97
N VAL A 236 7.60 18.43 -17.75
CA VAL A 236 6.22 18.46 -17.29
C VAL A 236 5.41 17.39 -18.02
N ARG A 237 4.53 16.71 -17.32
CA ARG A 237 3.64 15.68 -17.85
C ARG A 237 2.25 15.83 -17.24
N TYR A 238 1.23 15.78 -18.08
CA TYR A 238 -0.16 15.64 -17.69
C TYR A 238 -0.65 14.25 -18.08
N THR A 239 -1.33 13.56 -17.17
CA THR A 239 -1.91 12.23 -17.37
C THR A 239 -3.41 12.29 -17.10
N ASP A 240 -4.20 11.93 -18.10
CA ASP A 240 -5.65 11.69 -18.00
C ASP A 240 -5.87 10.20 -17.70
N GLN A 241 -6.42 9.91 -16.53
CA GLN A 241 -6.66 8.53 -16.08
C GLN A 241 -8.13 8.19 -16.34
N LEU A 242 -8.40 7.30 -17.29
CA LEU A 242 -9.77 7.01 -17.71
C LEU A 242 -10.46 6.12 -16.66
N PRO A 243 -11.77 6.31 -16.39
CA PRO A 243 -12.46 5.49 -15.40
C PRO A 243 -12.36 3.98 -15.66
N GLY A 244 -11.92 3.25 -14.65
CA GLY A 244 -11.80 1.80 -14.64
C GLY A 244 -12.98 1.12 -13.95
N ARG A 245 -13.02 -0.22 -14.02
CA ARG A 245 -13.94 -1.05 -13.23
C ARG A 245 -13.16 -2.13 -12.50
N LYS A 246 -13.33 -2.22 -11.18
CA LYS A 246 -12.76 -3.29 -10.39
C LYS A 246 -13.72 -3.80 -9.33
N THR A 247 -13.53 -5.06 -8.95
CA THR A 247 -14.22 -5.64 -7.79
C THR A 247 -13.41 -5.29 -6.55
N LEU A 248 -14.05 -4.67 -5.57
CA LEU A 248 -13.40 -4.22 -4.35
C LEU A 248 -14.28 -4.48 -3.13
N ARG A 249 -13.69 -4.43 -1.94
CA ARG A 249 -14.42 -4.38 -0.67
C ARG A 249 -14.30 -2.96 -0.12
N LEU A 250 -15.44 -2.27 0.00
CA LEU A 250 -15.47 -0.87 0.44
C LEU A 250 -15.08 -0.76 1.93
N VAL A 251 -14.23 0.20 2.26
CA VAL A 251 -13.93 0.47 3.67
C VAL A 251 -15.14 1.14 4.31
N THR A 252 -15.66 0.56 5.38
CA THR A 252 -16.74 1.17 6.18
C THR A 252 -16.16 2.16 7.18
N ALA A 253 -16.96 3.11 7.66
CA ALA A 253 -16.54 4.07 8.69
C ALA A 253 -16.08 3.38 9.99
N SER A 254 -16.53 2.15 10.23
CA SER A 254 -16.14 1.32 11.36
C SER A 254 -14.92 0.42 11.10
N GLU A 255 -14.32 0.49 9.91
CA GLU A 255 -13.19 -0.36 9.48
C GLU A 255 -13.46 -1.86 9.71
N THR A 256 -14.70 -2.28 9.51
CA THR A 256 -15.10 -3.68 9.71
C THR A 256 -14.72 -4.51 8.50
N ILE A 257 -14.40 -5.78 8.73
CA ILE A 257 -14.18 -6.77 7.66
C ILE A 257 -15.48 -7.42 7.17
N GLU A 258 -16.63 -7.09 7.76
CA GLU A 258 -17.94 -7.60 7.35
C GLU A 258 -18.48 -6.81 6.15
N VAL A 259 -17.75 -6.80 5.01
CA VAL A 259 -18.11 -6.01 3.82
C VAL A 259 -18.23 -6.89 2.58
N ALA A 260 -19.34 -6.75 1.86
CA ALA A 260 -19.55 -7.42 0.59
C ALA A 260 -18.59 -6.92 -0.50
N LYS A 261 -18.32 -7.78 -1.48
CA LYS A 261 -17.63 -7.39 -2.71
C LYS A 261 -18.59 -6.62 -3.60
N GLU A 262 -18.12 -5.49 -4.09
CA GLU A 262 -18.87 -4.67 -5.03
C GLU A 262 -18.03 -4.37 -6.26
N ARG A 263 -18.69 -4.34 -7.42
CA ARG A 263 -18.06 -3.89 -8.66
C ARG A 263 -18.24 -2.38 -8.75
N ALA A 264 -17.18 -1.65 -8.48
CA ALA A 264 -17.19 -0.20 -8.53
C ALA A 264 -16.57 0.30 -9.84
N VAL A 265 -17.14 1.41 -10.35
CA VAL A 265 -16.41 2.30 -11.26
C VAL A 265 -15.50 3.13 -10.38
N PHE A 266 -14.21 3.18 -10.70
CA PHE A 266 -13.25 4.00 -9.98
C PHE A 266 -12.55 4.93 -10.97
N ASP A 267 -12.16 6.08 -10.47
CA ASP A 267 -11.44 7.11 -11.20
C ASP A 267 -10.38 7.65 -10.24
N LEU A 268 -9.11 7.47 -10.59
CA LEU A 268 -8.00 7.98 -9.78
C LEU A 268 -7.77 9.48 -9.97
N GLY A 269 -8.43 10.09 -10.96
CA GLY A 269 -8.30 11.47 -11.33
C GLY A 269 -7.04 11.76 -12.13
N ASN A 270 -6.95 13.01 -12.59
CA ASN A 270 -5.86 13.43 -13.47
C ASN A 270 -4.61 13.78 -12.67
N ARG A 271 -3.44 13.52 -13.24
CA ARG A 271 -2.15 13.74 -12.59
C ARG A 271 -1.30 14.73 -13.36
N ILE A 272 -0.67 15.67 -12.64
CA ILE A 272 0.39 16.53 -13.16
C ILE A 272 1.69 16.15 -12.46
N GLU A 273 2.73 15.91 -13.24
CA GLU A 273 4.08 15.63 -12.78
C GLU A 273 5.04 16.63 -13.40
N SER A 274 5.99 17.10 -12.61
CA SER A 274 7.08 17.95 -13.08
C SER A 274 8.35 17.64 -12.32
N GLY A 275 9.49 17.83 -12.96
CA GLY A 275 10.76 17.65 -12.30
C GLY A 275 11.88 18.40 -13.02
N ALA A 276 12.98 18.57 -12.29
CA ALA A 276 14.20 19.13 -12.82
C ALA A 276 15.40 18.32 -12.29
N ALA A 277 16.42 18.16 -13.12
CA ALA A 277 17.68 17.55 -12.72
C ALA A 277 18.83 18.32 -13.36
N ALA A 278 19.94 18.47 -12.62
CA ALA A 278 21.17 19.05 -13.12
C ALA A 278 22.28 18.00 -13.10
N LEU A 279 23.08 17.95 -14.16
CA LEU A 279 24.22 17.06 -14.31
C LEU A 279 25.46 17.91 -14.61
N LEU A 280 26.52 17.70 -13.84
CA LEU A 280 27.83 18.28 -14.06
C LEU A 280 28.78 17.19 -14.53
N SER A 281 29.26 17.27 -15.77
CA SER A 281 30.29 16.37 -16.30
C SER A 281 31.67 17.01 -16.18
N THR A 282 32.61 16.34 -15.50
CA THR A 282 34.02 16.73 -15.51
C THR A 282 34.75 15.93 -16.57
N SER A 283 35.33 16.59 -17.58
CA SER A 283 36.26 15.93 -18.50
C SER A 283 37.57 15.61 -17.76
N SER A 284 37.88 14.32 -17.59
CA SER A 284 39.18 13.83 -17.11
C SER A 284 40.14 13.55 -18.25
#